data_AF-A0A377I7J8-F1
#
_entry.id   AF-A0A377I7J8-F1
#
_cell.length_a   1.000
_cell.length_b   1.000
_cell.length_c   1.000
_cell.angle_alpha   90.00
_cell.angle_beta   90.00
_cell.angle_gamma   90.00
#
_symmetry.space_group_name_H-M   'P 1'
#
loop_
_entity.id
_entity.type
_entity.pdbx_description
1 polymer ?
#
loop_
_entity_poly.entity_id
_entity_poly.type
_entity_poly.pdbx_seq_one_letter_code
_entity_poly.pdbx_strand_id
1 'polypeptide(L)'
;MFDEIKSIGYREVLHFKKSGKHFNDFHRYLMSELMILNQKLDSPLNDSELKGIAKSSSNWIWSKFTPEKFSEIQSKRSKSRWAEQQKVKSEFISQFDLVKPNKSLTQLAKEFNVSLSTINRWLKETNYYKSKVKIDKKNQGETILKLRSQKIKWQDIAKQLNLTVGNAKMLFKRYCDSLN
;
A
#
# COMPACT_ATOMS: atom_id res chain seq x y z
N MET A 1 -13.14 -32.58 -10.02
CA MET A 1 -13.96 -32.95 -8.83
C MET A 1 -13.19 -32.95 -7.50
N PHE A 2 -12.20 -33.81 -7.26
CA PHE A 2 -11.50 -33.87 -5.95
C PHE A 2 -10.77 -32.57 -5.59
N ASP A 3 -10.07 -31.95 -6.55
CA ASP A 3 -9.39 -30.68 -6.30
C ASP A 3 -10.37 -29.50 -6.15
N GLU A 4 -11.49 -29.56 -6.86
CA GLU A 4 -12.55 -28.54 -6.77
C GLU A 4 -13.22 -28.58 -5.40
N ILE A 5 -13.58 -29.76 -4.88
CA ILE A 5 -14.19 -29.89 -3.55
C ILE A 5 -13.22 -29.48 -2.44
N LYS A 6 -11.91 -29.72 -2.62
CA LYS A 6 -10.88 -29.21 -1.72
C LYS A 6 -10.80 -27.68 -1.77
N SER A 7 -10.80 -27.09 -2.97
CA SER A 7 -10.79 -25.63 -3.14
C SER A 7 -12.01 -24.97 -2.47
N ILE A 8 -13.20 -25.56 -2.63
CA ILE A 8 -14.42 -25.16 -1.91
C ILE A 8 -14.20 -25.28 -0.40
N GLY A 9 -13.77 -26.45 0.08
CA GLY A 9 -13.57 -26.69 1.50
C GLY A 9 -12.53 -25.78 2.16
N TYR A 10 -11.45 -25.42 1.48
CA TYR A 10 -10.44 -24.49 2.00
C TYR A 10 -11.00 -23.08 2.22
N ARG A 11 -11.91 -22.64 1.35
CA ARG A 11 -12.55 -21.32 1.46
C ARG A 11 -13.57 -21.29 2.59
N GLU A 12 -14.33 -22.37 2.76
CA GLU A 12 -15.50 -22.39 3.65
C GLU A 12 -15.21 -22.86 5.09
N VAL A 13 -14.20 -23.73 5.30
CA VAL A 13 -13.96 -24.37 6.62
C VAL A 13 -13.83 -23.38 7.77
N LEU A 14 -13.17 -22.23 7.55
CA LEU A 14 -13.00 -21.22 8.59
C LEU A 14 -14.29 -20.46 8.87
N HIS A 15 -15.17 -20.29 7.89
CA HIS A 15 -16.48 -19.70 8.11
C HIS A 15 -17.32 -20.63 9.00
N PHE A 16 -17.39 -21.92 8.68
CA PHE A 16 -18.10 -22.91 9.50
C PHE A 16 -17.61 -22.91 10.96
N LYS A 17 -16.29 -22.92 11.16
CA LYS A 17 -15.69 -22.88 12.52
C LYS A 17 -16.00 -21.59 13.27
N LYS A 18 -15.98 -20.43 12.61
CA LYS A 18 -16.29 -19.13 13.23
C LYS A 18 -17.77 -18.97 13.56
N SER A 19 -18.66 -19.58 12.77
CA SER A 19 -20.10 -19.56 12.97
C SER A 19 -20.59 -20.58 14.01
N GLY A 20 -19.68 -21.26 14.72
CA GLY A 20 -20.03 -22.26 15.74
C GLY A 20 -20.56 -23.58 15.17
N LYS A 21 -20.46 -23.81 13.86
CA LYS A 21 -20.88 -25.08 13.23
C LYS A 21 -19.90 -26.20 13.54
N HIS A 22 -20.39 -27.42 13.53
CA HIS A 22 -19.59 -28.61 13.85
C HIS A 22 -19.16 -29.35 12.58
N PHE A 23 -18.26 -30.33 12.77
CA PHE A 23 -17.73 -31.16 11.70
C PHE A 23 -18.83 -31.78 10.83
N ASN A 24 -19.92 -32.25 11.44
CA ASN A 24 -21.03 -32.88 10.72
C ASN A 24 -21.74 -31.91 9.77
N ASP A 25 -21.84 -30.64 10.11
CA ASP A 25 -22.45 -29.62 9.24
C ASP A 25 -21.54 -29.35 8.04
N PHE A 26 -20.24 -29.27 8.28
CA PHE A 26 -19.24 -29.08 7.23
C PHE A 26 -19.16 -30.29 6.29
N HIS A 27 -19.24 -31.52 6.84
CA HIS A 27 -19.27 -32.74 6.05
C HIS A 27 -20.52 -32.81 5.16
N ARG A 28 -21.70 -32.50 5.71
CA ARG A 28 -22.95 -32.42 4.93
C ARG A 28 -22.87 -31.38 3.82
N TYR A 29 -22.29 -30.22 4.11
CA TYR A 29 -22.06 -29.17 3.12
C TYR A 29 -21.16 -29.63 1.98
N LEU A 30 -20.01 -30.25 2.28
CA LEU A 30 -19.14 -30.77 1.22
C LEU A 30 -19.79 -31.90 0.43
N MET A 31 -20.61 -32.74 1.07
CA MET A 31 -21.37 -33.77 0.36
C MET A 31 -22.36 -33.14 -0.63
N SER A 32 -23.12 -32.11 -0.22
CA SER A 32 -24.06 -31.44 -1.13
C SER A 32 -23.36 -30.77 -2.32
N GLU A 33 -22.24 -30.09 -2.08
CA GLU A 33 -21.43 -29.48 -3.14
C GLU A 33 -20.89 -30.54 -4.10
N LEU A 34 -20.42 -31.67 -3.57
CA LEU A 34 -19.92 -32.77 -4.37
C LEU A 34 -21.03 -33.41 -5.23
N MET A 35 -22.24 -33.55 -4.71
CA MET A 35 -23.40 -34.02 -5.49
C MET A 35 -23.73 -33.07 -6.64
N ILE A 36 -23.69 -31.75 -6.40
CA ILE A 36 -23.91 -30.74 -7.45
C ILE A 36 -22.81 -30.82 -8.52
N LEU A 37 -21.54 -30.99 -8.13
CA LEU A 37 -20.45 -31.19 -9.08
C LEU A 37 -20.62 -32.49 -9.87
N ASN A 38 -21.11 -33.56 -9.23
CA ASN A 38 -21.30 -34.86 -9.86
C ASN A 38 -22.40 -34.86 -10.93
N GLN A 39 -23.45 -34.07 -10.74
CA GLN A 39 -24.53 -33.90 -11.72
C GLN A 39 -24.06 -33.25 -13.03
N LYS A 40 -22.92 -32.56 -13.01
CA LYS A 40 -22.35 -31.90 -14.20
C LYS A 40 -21.44 -32.81 -15.02
N LEU A 41 -21.17 -34.02 -14.55
CA LEU A 41 -20.37 -34.99 -15.30
C LEU A 41 -21.25 -35.70 -16.33
N ASP A 42 -20.67 -35.97 -17.50
CA ASP A 42 -21.32 -36.80 -18.53
C ASP A 42 -21.58 -38.22 -18.02
N SER A 43 -20.71 -38.72 -17.13
CA SER A 43 -20.84 -39.99 -16.41
C SER A 43 -20.72 -39.75 -14.90
N PRO A 44 -21.84 -39.61 -14.17
CA PRO A 44 -21.82 -39.39 -12.73
C PRO A 44 -21.22 -40.55 -11.95
N LEU A 45 -20.44 -40.22 -10.91
CA LEU A 45 -19.92 -41.19 -9.94
C LEU A 45 -21.03 -41.76 -9.08
N ASN A 46 -20.80 -42.97 -8.55
CA ASN A 46 -21.76 -43.60 -7.65
C ASN A 46 -21.72 -42.98 -6.24
N ASP A 47 -22.78 -43.19 -5.47
CA ASP A 47 -22.93 -42.61 -4.13
C ASP A 47 -21.83 -43.05 -3.13
N SER A 48 -21.32 -44.28 -3.27
CA SER A 48 -20.24 -44.79 -2.42
C SER A 48 -18.93 -44.04 -2.63
N GLU A 49 -18.58 -43.75 -3.88
CA GLU A 49 -17.41 -42.95 -4.25
C GLU A 49 -17.54 -41.51 -3.74
N LEU A 50 -18.72 -40.90 -3.91
CA LEU A 50 -19.00 -39.56 -3.40
C LEU A 50 -18.84 -39.50 -1.88
N LYS A 51 -19.41 -40.46 -1.14
CA LYS A 51 -19.25 -40.56 0.31
C LYS A 51 -17.79 -40.71 0.73
N GLY A 52 -17.02 -41.51 0.00
CA GLY A 52 -15.58 -41.67 0.23
C GLY A 52 -14.80 -40.36 0.05
N ILE A 53 -15.06 -39.64 -1.05
CA ILE A 53 -14.44 -38.35 -1.35
C ILE A 53 -14.83 -37.30 -0.32
N ALA A 54 -16.12 -37.17 -0.01
CA ALA A 54 -16.63 -36.20 0.96
C ALA A 54 -16.04 -36.45 2.35
N LYS A 55 -16.01 -37.70 2.81
CA LYS A 55 -15.49 -38.08 4.13
C LYS A 55 -13.99 -37.82 4.25
N SER A 56 -13.20 -38.26 3.27
CA SER A 56 -11.75 -38.06 3.28
C SER A 56 -11.38 -36.58 3.23
N SER A 57 -12.05 -35.81 2.37
CA SER A 57 -11.82 -34.38 2.21
C SER A 57 -12.24 -33.60 3.45
N SER A 58 -13.46 -33.85 3.98
CA SER A 58 -13.96 -33.12 5.15
C SER A 58 -13.09 -33.38 6.37
N ASN A 59 -12.69 -34.63 6.62
CA ASN A 59 -11.81 -35.00 7.74
C ASN A 59 -10.47 -34.27 7.67
N TRP A 60 -9.81 -34.33 6.51
CA TRP A 60 -8.50 -33.73 6.34
C TRP A 60 -8.57 -32.21 6.49
N ILE A 61 -9.54 -31.56 5.84
CA ILE A 61 -9.69 -30.10 5.86
C ILE A 61 -10.05 -29.62 7.27
N TRP A 62 -11.03 -30.27 7.91
CA TRP A 62 -11.45 -29.88 9.27
C TRP A 62 -10.33 -30.02 10.28
N SER A 63 -9.50 -31.07 10.18
CA SER A 63 -8.36 -31.28 11.07
C SER A 63 -7.22 -30.28 10.83
N LYS A 64 -6.92 -29.96 9.57
CA LYS A 64 -5.72 -29.18 9.21
C LYS A 64 -5.93 -27.67 9.32
N PHE A 65 -7.13 -27.16 9.04
CA PHE A 65 -7.39 -25.72 8.97
C PHE A 65 -7.97 -25.20 10.30
N THR A 66 -7.22 -24.33 10.96
CA THR A 66 -7.67 -23.63 12.17
C THR A 66 -7.52 -22.12 12.00
N PRO A 67 -8.30 -21.30 12.72
CA PRO A 67 -8.17 -19.85 12.68
C PRO A 67 -6.75 -19.36 13.02
N GLU A 68 -6.07 -20.03 13.95
CA GLU A 68 -4.71 -19.70 14.41
C GLU A 68 -3.69 -19.93 13.29
N LYS A 69 -3.73 -21.12 12.66
CA LYS A 69 -2.86 -21.44 11.52
C LYS A 69 -3.10 -20.50 10.34
N PHE A 70 -4.35 -20.15 10.07
CA PHE A 70 -4.66 -19.18 9.02
C PHE A 70 -4.10 -17.81 9.35
N SER A 71 -4.26 -17.34 10.59
CA SER A 71 -3.67 -16.09 11.07
C SER A 71 -2.15 -16.08 10.94
N GLU A 72 -1.49 -17.20 11.29
CA GLU A 72 -0.04 -17.35 11.14
C GLU A 72 0.40 -17.25 9.67
N ILE A 73 -0.31 -17.93 8.76
CA ILE A 73 -0.04 -17.88 7.32
C ILE A 73 -0.20 -16.44 6.79
N GLN A 74 -1.28 -15.75 7.17
CA GLN A 74 -1.52 -14.36 6.76
C GLN A 74 -0.45 -13.42 7.32
N SER A 75 -0.05 -13.61 8.58
CA SER A 75 1.02 -12.85 9.22
C SER A 75 2.35 -13.03 8.49
N LYS A 76 2.75 -14.27 8.17
CA LYS A 76 3.97 -14.56 7.39
C LYS A 76 3.95 -13.89 6.01
N ARG A 77 2.82 -13.99 5.29
CA ARG A 77 2.64 -13.35 3.98
C ARG A 77 2.74 -11.82 4.06
N SER A 78 2.09 -11.23 5.06
CA SER A 78 2.17 -9.79 5.33
C SER A 78 3.62 -9.37 5.58
N LYS A 79 4.32 -10.02 6.52
CA LYS A 79 5.72 -9.71 6.85
C LYS A 79 6.64 -9.79 5.64
N SER A 80 6.50 -10.82 4.81
CA SER A 80 7.29 -10.97 3.58
C SER A 80 7.04 -9.80 2.61
N ARG A 81 5.77 -9.42 2.37
CA ARG A 81 5.44 -8.25 1.54
C ARG A 81 6.01 -6.94 2.09
N TRP A 82 5.91 -6.73 3.41
CA TRP A 82 6.44 -5.52 4.04
C TRP A 82 7.96 -5.46 3.97
N ALA A 83 8.65 -6.60 4.17
CA ALA A 83 10.10 -6.66 4.06
C ALA A 83 10.59 -6.21 2.68
N GLU A 84 9.93 -6.68 1.62
CA GLU A 84 10.26 -6.26 0.25
C GLU A 84 10.05 -4.76 0.03
N GLN A 85 8.91 -4.23 0.51
CA GLN A 85 8.65 -2.79 0.42
C GLN A 85 9.67 -1.95 1.20
N GLN A 86 10.17 -2.44 2.35
CA GLN A 86 11.21 -1.73 3.11
C GLN A 86 12.54 -1.69 2.36
N LYS A 87 12.91 -2.76 1.64
CA LYS A 87 14.11 -2.77 0.79
C LYS A 87 14.02 -1.70 -0.30
N VAL A 88 12.93 -1.72 -1.09
CA VAL A 88 12.69 -0.73 -2.15
C VAL A 88 12.70 0.70 -1.59
N LYS A 89 12.09 0.92 -0.42
CA LYS A 89 12.12 2.21 0.27
C LYS A 89 13.53 2.63 0.65
N SER A 90 14.32 1.74 1.24
CA SER A 90 15.69 2.04 1.67
C SER A 90 16.60 2.40 0.49
N GLU A 91 16.46 1.67 -0.62
CA GLU A 91 17.17 1.94 -1.87
C GLU A 91 16.74 3.28 -2.48
N PHE A 92 15.43 3.57 -2.48
CA PHE A 92 14.94 4.87 -2.92
C PHE A 92 15.55 6.00 -2.08
N ILE A 93 15.54 5.91 -0.76
CA ILE A 93 16.05 6.95 0.13
C ILE A 93 17.55 7.18 -0.07
N SER A 94 18.35 6.10 -0.23
CA SER A 94 19.80 6.23 -0.41
C SER A 94 20.18 6.89 -1.75
N GLN A 95 19.42 6.62 -2.81
CA GLN A 95 19.66 7.19 -4.14
C GLN A 95 19.03 8.57 -4.33
N PHE A 96 18.03 8.92 -3.51
CA PHE A 96 17.18 10.09 -3.73
C PHE A 96 17.98 11.40 -3.84
N ASP A 97 18.90 11.65 -2.92
CA ASP A 97 19.68 12.90 -2.89
C ASP A 97 20.59 13.06 -4.11
N LEU A 98 21.06 11.94 -4.68
CA LEU A 98 21.93 11.91 -5.87
C LEU A 98 21.12 12.16 -7.17
N VAL A 99 19.88 11.65 -7.24
CA VAL A 99 19.11 11.60 -8.48
C VAL A 99 18.09 12.75 -8.60
N LYS A 100 17.64 13.32 -7.46
CA LYS A 100 16.64 14.40 -7.44
C LYS A 100 16.99 15.66 -8.26
N PRO A 101 18.24 16.13 -8.41
CA PRO A 101 18.50 17.30 -9.26
C PRO A 101 18.12 17.08 -10.73
N ASN A 102 18.09 15.83 -11.20
CA ASN A 102 17.89 15.50 -12.62
C ASN A 102 16.52 14.90 -12.94
N LYS A 103 15.79 14.36 -11.95
CA LYS A 103 14.52 13.65 -12.18
C LYS A 103 13.35 14.20 -11.36
N SER A 104 12.16 14.18 -11.98
CA SER A 104 10.89 14.50 -11.30
C SER A 104 10.46 13.35 -10.38
N LEU A 105 9.65 13.68 -9.35
CA LEU A 105 9.09 12.65 -8.45
C LEU A 105 8.22 11.64 -9.20
N THR A 106 7.56 12.06 -10.29
CA THR A 106 6.74 11.20 -11.13
C THR A 106 7.58 10.23 -11.95
N GLN A 107 8.77 10.64 -12.44
CA GLN A 107 9.71 9.74 -13.10
C GLN A 107 10.30 8.73 -12.11
N LEU A 108 10.71 9.19 -10.92
CA LEU A 108 11.19 8.31 -9.86
C LEU A 108 10.13 7.28 -9.42
N ALA A 109 8.87 7.69 -9.33
CA ALA A 109 7.77 6.77 -9.03
C ALA A 109 7.67 5.62 -10.06
N LYS A 110 7.83 5.94 -11.35
CA LYS A 110 7.84 4.93 -12.43
C LYS A 110 9.07 4.01 -12.33
N GLU A 111 10.25 4.56 -12.10
CA GLU A 111 11.50 3.79 -11.99
C GLU A 111 11.47 2.79 -10.84
N PHE A 112 10.97 3.21 -9.68
CA PHE A 112 10.84 2.35 -8.50
C PHE A 112 9.56 1.51 -8.50
N ASN A 113 8.77 1.55 -9.58
CA ASN A 113 7.49 0.85 -9.73
C ASN A 113 6.53 1.06 -8.53
N VAL A 114 6.44 2.29 -8.05
CA VAL A 114 5.57 2.68 -6.94
C VAL A 114 4.72 3.88 -7.32
N SER A 115 3.63 4.10 -6.58
CA SER A 115 2.79 5.27 -6.81
C SER A 115 3.49 6.57 -6.34
N LEU A 116 3.12 7.70 -6.94
CA LEU A 116 3.60 9.02 -6.49
C LEU A 116 3.24 9.29 -5.03
N SER A 117 2.07 8.84 -4.55
CA SER A 117 1.67 8.99 -3.16
C SER A 117 2.57 8.19 -2.21
N THR A 118 3.07 7.03 -2.62
CA THR A 118 4.05 6.23 -1.88
C THR A 118 5.37 6.98 -1.73
N ILE A 119 5.91 7.53 -2.83
CA ILE A 119 7.11 8.37 -2.81
C ILE A 119 6.92 9.58 -1.88
N ASN A 120 5.80 10.28 -2.01
CA ASN A 120 5.51 11.45 -1.17
C ASN A 120 5.43 11.09 0.31
N ARG A 121 4.85 9.93 0.64
CA ARG A 121 4.83 9.42 2.01
C ARG A 121 6.23 9.15 2.53
N TRP A 122 7.08 8.47 1.77
CA TRP A 122 8.47 8.20 2.17
C TRP A 122 9.26 9.48 2.39
N LEU A 123 9.09 10.48 1.52
CA LEU A 123 9.76 11.79 1.64
C LEU A 123 9.25 12.65 2.81
N LYS A 124 8.07 12.35 3.39
CA LYS A 124 7.63 13.00 4.64
C LYS A 124 8.39 12.48 5.86
N GLU A 125 8.84 11.24 5.81
CA GLU A 125 9.65 10.63 6.86
C GLU A 125 11.10 11.13 6.78
N THR A 126 11.51 11.67 5.64
CA THR A 126 12.78 12.39 5.50
C THR A 126 12.60 13.89 5.77
N ASN A 127 13.70 14.61 5.97
CA ASN A 127 13.66 16.07 6.15
C ASN A 127 13.45 16.84 4.82
N TYR A 128 13.17 16.14 3.72
CA TYR A 128 13.16 16.71 2.36
C TYR A 128 12.20 17.90 2.22
N TYR A 129 10.94 17.76 2.61
CA TYR A 129 9.96 18.83 2.47
C TYR A 129 10.28 20.05 3.34
N LYS A 130 10.83 19.84 4.54
CA LYS A 130 11.29 20.93 5.42
C LYS A 130 12.46 21.68 4.78
N SER A 131 13.43 20.96 4.23
CA SER A 131 14.56 21.54 3.49
C SER A 131 14.10 22.29 2.24
N LYS A 132 13.17 21.73 1.47
CA LYS A 132 12.60 22.37 0.27
C LYS A 132 11.91 23.69 0.59
N VAL A 133 11.05 23.72 1.61
CA VAL A 133 10.37 24.95 2.04
C VAL A 133 11.39 26.02 2.49
N LYS A 134 12.50 25.62 3.14
CA LYS A 134 13.56 26.55 3.53
C LYS A 134 14.25 27.15 2.30
N ILE A 135 14.56 26.34 1.29
CA ILE A 135 15.17 26.77 0.03
C ILE A 135 14.22 27.70 -0.73
N ASP A 136 12.94 27.33 -0.87
CA ASP A 136 11.95 28.14 -1.59
C ASP A 136 11.79 29.53 -0.93
N LYS A 137 11.73 29.60 0.40
CA LYS A 137 11.70 30.87 1.14
C LYS A 137 12.95 31.71 0.93
N LYS A 138 14.13 31.08 0.86
CA LYS A 138 15.40 31.77 0.56
C LYS A 138 15.37 32.37 -0.85
N ASN A 139 14.97 31.58 -1.85
CA ASN A 139 14.87 32.03 -3.25
C ASN A 139 13.83 33.15 -3.41
N GLN A 140 12.69 33.05 -2.71
CA GLN A 140 11.69 34.12 -2.66
C GLN A 140 12.27 35.39 -2.02
N GLY A 141 13.00 35.29 -0.91
CA GLY A 141 13.69 36.41 -0.26
C GLY A 141 14.68 37.11 -1.19
N GLU A 142 15.51 36.35 -1.90
CA GLU A 142 16.46 36.87 -2.89
C GLU A 142 15.75 37.58 -4.05
N THR A 143 14.67 36.99 -4.56
CA THR A 143 13.87 37.58 -5.63
C THR A 143 13.25 38.90 -5.18
N ILE A 144 12.72 38.96 -3.95
CA ILE A 144 12.16 40.18 -3.37
C ILE A 144 13.25 41.25 -3.23
N LEU A 145 14.47 40.89 -2.80
CA LEU A 145 15.60 41.83 -2.72
C LEU A 145 15.92 42.45 -4.09
N LYS A 146 15.97 41.64 -5.16
CA LYS A 146 16.19 42.11 -6.54
C LYS A 146 15.08 43.03 -7.03
N LEU A 147 13.81 42.71 -6.77
CA LEU A 147 12.69 43.57 -7.16
C LEU A 147 12.66 44.88 -6.37
N ARG A 148 13.10 44.84 -5.11
CA ARG A 148 13.21 46.04 -4.26
C ARG A 148 14.35 46.95 -4.70
N SER A 149 15.49 46.42 -5.15
CA SER A 149 16.56 47.25 -5.72
C SER A 149 16.12 47.96 -7.01
N GLN A 150 15.20 47.36 -7.77
CA GLN A 150 14.52 47.96 -8.93
C GLN A 150 13.41 48.97 -8.54
N LYS A 151 13.27 49.33 -7.25
CA LYS A 151 12.27 50.27 -6.72
C LYS A 151 10.80 49.87 -6.93
N ILE A 152 10.52 48.59 -7.15
CA ILE A 152 9.14 48.09 -7.28
C ILE A 152 8.41 48.20 -5.92
N LYS A 153 7.12 48.57 -5.97
CA LYS A 153 6.28 48.70 -4.76
C LYS A 153 5.96 47.33 -4.17
N TRP A 154 5.75 47.29 -2.86
CA TRP A 154 5.43 46.05 -2.14
C TRP A 154 4.15 45.37 -2.62
N GLN A 155 3.16 46.14 -3.07
CA GLN A 155 1.90 45.63 -3.60
C GLN A 155 2.13 44.81 -4.88
N ASP A 156 2.97 45.30 -5.79
CA ASP A 156 3.27 44.66 -7.06
C ASP A 156 4.13 43.40 -6.85
N ILE A 157 5.11 43.45 -5.96
CA ILE A 157 5.93 42.29 -5.58
C ILE A 157 5.05 41.18 -4.97
N ALA A 158 4.16 41.56 -4.06
CA ALA A 158 3.25 40.62 -3.41
C ALA A 158 2.30 39.95 -4.43
N LYS A 159 1.76 40.73 -5.37
CA LYS A 159 0.93 40.21 -6.47
C LYS A 159 1.71 39.26 -7.38
N GLN A 160 2.94 39.62 -7.76
CA GLN A 160 3.79 38.82 -8.65
C GLN A 160 4.17 37.46 -8.04
N LEU A 161 4.41 37.42 -6.72
CA LEU A 161 4.79 36.19 -6.02
C LEU A 161 3.59 35.43 -5.42
N ASN A 162 2.36 35.91 -5.64
CA ASN A 162 1.15 35.39 -5.02
C ASN A 162 1.25 35.30 -3.48
N LEU A 163 1.72 36.39 -2.86
CA LEU A 163 1.92 36.53 -1.42
C LEU A 163 1.09 37.70 -0.87
N THR A 164 0.91 37.75 0.45
CA THR A 164 0.44 38.98 1.10
C THR A 164 1.60 39.98 1.23
N VAL A 165 1.26 41.28 1.25
CA VAL A 165 2.26 42.35 1.47
C VAL A 165 3.04 42.14 2.77
N GLY A 166 2.37 41.68 3.84
CA GLY A 166 3.01 41.35 5.11
C GLY A 166 4.03 40.21 4.99
N ASN A 167 3.65 39.11 4.30
CA ASN A 167 4.56 37.98 4.08
C ASN A 167 5.77 38.37 3.21
N ALA A 168 5.57 39.19 2.17
CA ALA A 168 6.66 39.68 1.34
C ALA A 168 7.67 40.52 2.15
N LYS A 169 7.19 41.44 2.99
CA LYS A 169 8.04 42.23 3.90
C LYS A 169 8.78 41.33 4.92
N MET A 170 8.09 40.35 5.49
CA MET A 170 8.68 39.41 6.44
C MET A 170 9.78 38.56 5.80
N LEU A 171 9.55 38.02 4.61
CA LEU A 171 10.54 37.22 3.87
C LEU A 171 11.75 38.05 3.49
N PHE A 172 11.55 39.29 3.03
CA PHE A 172 12.63 40.24 2.78
C PHE A 172 13.48 40.48 4.03
N LYS A 173 12.85 40.84 5.16
CA LYS A 173 13.55 41.08 6.43
C LYS A 173 14.38 39.86 6.83
N ARG A 174 13.76 38.67 6.88
CA ARG A 174 14.45 37.42 7.25
C ARG A 174 15.63 37.09 6.33
N TYR A 175 15.51 37.40 5.04
CA TYR A 175 16.58 37.18 4.09
C TYR A 175 17.74 38.16 4.32
N CYS A 176 17.46 39.46 4.49
CA CYS A 176 18.49 40.45 4.84
C CYS A 176 19.19 40.12 6.16
N ASP A 177 18.44 39.72 7.19
CA ASP A 177 18.98 39.30 8.49
C ASP A 177 19.91 38.08 8.36
N SER A 178 19.74 37.25 7.32
CA SER A 178 20.59 36.07 7.07
C SER A 178 21.85 36.35 6.25
N LEU A 179 22.02 37.58 5.75
CA LEU A 179 23.19 38.02 4.98
C LEU A 179 24.21 38.80 5.84
N ASN A 180 23.79 39.26 7.02
CA ASN A 180 24.63 39.88 8.04
C ASN A 180 25.17 38.84 9.01
#